data_AF-A0A6G3QWQ4-F1
#
_entry.id   AF-A0A6G3QWQ4-F1
#
_cell.length_a   1.000
_cell.length_b   1.000
_cell.length_c   1.000
_cell.angle_alpha   90.00
_cell.angle_beta   90.00
_cell.angle_gamma   90.00
#
_symmetry.space_group_name_H-M   'P 1'
#
loop_
_entity.id
_entity.type
_entity.pdbx_description
1 polymer ?
#
loop_
_entity_poly.entity_id
_entity_poly.type
_entity_poly.pdbx_seq_one_letter_code
_entity_poly.pdbx_strand_id
1 'polypeptide(L)'
;MRHVVVSADRGVVSFSPVKALIEEADRSSWPREALIGLKLISPDDPACSGIDREASLTDAAQAQERIRFFLKDRLTRNFRDVGRAWLSAVGPCVVEVVRAEWLDEGSRLFLETLAGLPGQDVEVRFRVGAGDAAVTAQPVKNVREETVDRLFVQVATLAKRDLEYLYEQAVEYLSVGDSWTAERILRGIQPYHDVPAVWGRLGLAYTMQDRTLEAEFCYLRWRRDPDPVGVAGADYALSMLYARHHPPHLRSLDRTAEYLEHGYATLGRVGEDDERDLTFHRVFNRNGYALVEFRRGRVDAAIEHLTSGIEQLRNGTALHRMHQTVLIYNLAQCYRRNGRIDSAIETYRELLGLDGKMPEYHMELAHCHLSKDQFSAALAALREARDLGPSIQEVHSLLGFTYLQLGRTAEALDAYRTAHACDPSDVEALYDYAYLLAEVGESAEALRLARSVDTGRLPGEQAGRFLTLAAEQHAQLGDLPAAHAALEEVLALTPDDPAARANLDQVAAAMT
;
A
#
# COMPACT_ATOMS: atom_id res chain seq x y z
N MET A 1 -13.50 -25.59 16.05
CA MET A 1 -13.42 -24.42 15.16
C MET A 1 -14.78 -23.73 15.23
N ARG A 2 -14.83 -22.45 15.63
CA ARG A 2 -16.09 -21.67 15.69
C ARG A 2 -16.66 -21.54 14.28
N HIS A 3 -17.98 -21.48 14.11
CA HIS A 3 -18.60 -21.23 12.81
C HIS A 3 -19.33 -19.90 12.86
N VAL A 4 -18.92 -18.96 12.00
CA VAL A 4 -19.49 -17.61 11.91
C VAL A 4 -20.16 -17.47 10.55
N VAL A 5 -21.44 -17.12 10.53
CA VAL A 5 -22.22 -16.98 9.29
C VAL A 5 -22.62 -15.52 9.13
N VAL A 6 -22.21 -14.89 8.03
CA VAL A 6 -22.54 -13.49 7.69
C VAL A 6 -23.23 -13.44 6.32
N SER A 7 -24.11 -12.47 6.10
CA SER A 7 -24.79 -12.29 4.80
C SER A 7 -24.25 -11.07 4.09
N ALA A 8 -23.94 -11.22 2.80
CA ALA A 8 -23.83 -10.07 1.92
C ALA A 8 -25.23 -9.46 1.66
N ASP A 9 -25.28 -8.17 1.34
CA ASP A 9 -26.49 -7.44 0.99
C ASP A 9 -26.29 -6.58 -0.27
N ARG A 10 -27.39 -5.97 -0.77
CA ARG A 10 -27.36 -5.05 -1.90
C ARG A 10 -27.31 -3.58 -1.47
N GLY A 11 -26.79 -3.32 -0.27
CA GLY A 11 -26.63 -1.98 0.26
C GLY A 11 -25.69 -1.14 -0.60
N VAL A 12 -25.82 0.18 -0.47
CA VAL A 12 -24.94 1.12 -1.16
C VAL A 12 -23.57 1.13 -0.48
N VAL A 13 -23.59 1.13 0.85
CA VAL A 13 -22.39 1.11 1.69
C VAL A 13 -21.78 -0.30 1.68
N SER A 14 -20.53 -0.38 1.27
CA SER A 14 -19.70 -1.58 1.23
C SER A 14 -19.39 -2.14 2.61
N PHE A 15 -18.72 -3.30 2.64
CA PHE A 15 -18.24 -3.96 3.85
C PHE A 15 -19.33 -4.49 4.78
N SER A 16 -20.59 -4.53 4.37
CA SER A 16 -21.71 -5.06 5.16
C SER A 16 -21.41 -6.41 5.85
N PRO A 17 -21.03 -7.50 5.14
CA PRO A 17 -20.70 -8.76 5.79
C PRO A 17 -19.43 -8.70 6.65
N VAL A 18 -18.48 -7.83 6.31
CA VAL A 18 -17.24 -7.65 7.08
C VAL A 18 -17.49 -6.90 8.38
N LYS A 19 -18.38 -5.89 8.38
CA LYS A 19 -18.82 -5.19 9.60
C LYS A 19 -19.51 -6.15 10.55
N ALA A 20 -20.42 -6.98 10.05
CA ALA A 20 -21.07 -8.02 10.84
C ALA A 20 -20.05 -9.00 11.45
N LEU A 21 -19.00 -9.36 10.69
CA LEU A 21 -17.91 -10.19 11.19
C LEU A 21 -17.14 -9.50 12.33
N ILE A 22 -16.79 -8.23 12.13
CA ILE A 22 -16.00 -7.42 13.08
C ILE A 22 -16.77 -7.18 14.39
N GLU A 23 -18.10 -7.08 14.34
CA GLU A 23 -18.97 -6.92 15.51
C GLU A 23 -18.91 -8.09 16.50
N GLU A 24 -18.49 -9.28 16.07
CA GLU A 24 -18.32 -10.47 16.92
C GLU A 24 -17.12 -10.38 17.90
N ALA A 25 -16.28 -9.35 17.76
CA ALA A 25 -15.08 -9.13 18.56
C ALA A 25 -15.15 -7.81 19.34
N ASP A 26 -14.64 -7.82 20.57
CA ASP A 26 -14.37 -6.58 21.31
C ASP A 26 -13.15 -5.88 20.69
N ARG A 27 -13.36 -4.62 20.29
CA ARG A 27 -12.38 -3.79 19.59
C ARG A 27 -11.67 -2.81 20.51
N SER A 28 -12.08 -2.71 21.76
CA SER A 28 -11.52 -1.75 22.72
C SER A 28 -10.04 -1.99 23.02
N SER A 29 -9.55 -3.22 22.83
CA SER A 29 -8.16 -3.61 23.01
C SER A 29 -7.40 -3.86 21.71
N TRP A 30 -7.98 -3.51 20.55
CA TRP A 30 -7.30 -3.70 19.28
C TRP A 30 -6.06 -2.80 19.19
N PRO A 31 -4.98 -3.28 18.55
CA PRO A 31 -3.79 -2.47 18.39
C PRO A 31 -4.04 -1.31 17.42
N ARG A 32 -3.26 -0.24 17.56
CA ARG A 32 -3.43 1.04 16.84
C ARG A 32 -3.53 0.85 15.32
N GLU A 33 -2.65 0.04 14.74
CA GLU A 33 -2.59 -0.27 13.32
C GLU A 33 -3.87 -0.94 12.81
N ALA A 34 -4.46 -1.83 13.60
CA ALA A 34 -5.75 -2.45 13.27
C ALA A 34 -6.88 -1.42 13.34
N LEU A 35 -6.84 -0.46 14.27
CA LEU A 35 -7.83 0.63 14.33
C LEU A 35 -7.70 1.61 13.15
N ILE A 36 -6.47 1.89 12.68
CA ILE A 36 -6.24 2.65 11.45
C ILE A 36 -6.85 1.91 10.25
N GLY A 37 -6.64 0.59 10.17
CA GLY A 37 -7.26 -0.24 9.14
C GLY A 37 -8.78 -0.35 9.26
N LEU A 38 -9.31 -0.38 10.48
CA LEU A 38 -10.74 -0.45 10.75
C LEU A 38 -11.48 0.77 10.21
N LYS A 39 -10.87 1.96 10.23
CA LYS A 39 -11.48 3.17 9.67
C LYS A 39 -11.88 3.05 8.19
N LEU A 40 -11.15 2.26 7.41
CA LEU A 40 -11.49 1.99 6.03
C LEU A 40 -12.81 1.20 5.91
N ILE A 41 -13.05 0.29 6.86
CA ILE A 41 -14.18 -0.63 6.85
C ILE A 41 -15.40 0.00 7.55
N SER A 42 -15.17 0.57 8.73
CA SER A 42 -16.16 1.18 9.61
C SER A 42 -15.60 2.48 10.21
N PRO A 43 -15.59 3.58 9.45
CA PRO A 43 -15.01 4.87 9.89
C PRO A 43 -15.68 5.48 11.12
N ASP A 44 -16.96 5.18 11.35
CA ASP A 44 -17.73 5.69 12.48
C ASP A 44 -17.73 4.73 13.68
N ASP A 45 -16.92 3.64 13.64
CA ASP A 45 -16.82 2.72 14.77
C ASP A 45 -16.30 3.47 16.01
N PRO A 46 -16.93 3.32 17.19
CA PRO A 46 -16.49 3.99 18.41
C PRO A 46 -15.02 3.73 18.77
N ALA A 47 -14.47 2.56 18.43
CA ALA A 47 -13.07 2.21 18.69
C ALA A 47 -12.09 3.06 17.84
N CYS A 48 -12.56 3.65 16.74
CA CYS A 48 -11.77 4.55 15.90
C CYS A 48 -11.70 5.99 16.46
N SER A 49 -12.39 6.29 17.56
CA SER A 49 -12.44 7.64 18.13
C SER A 49 -11.06 8.09 18.63
N GLY A 50 -10.58 9.24 18.13
CA GLY A 50 -9.31 9.83 18.54
C GLY A 50 -8.07 9.33 17.80
N ILE A 51 -8.18 8.28 16.98
CA ILE A 51 -7.04 7.69 16.25
C ILE A 51 -6.33 8.70 15.33
N ASP A 52 -7.03 9.72 14.81
CA ASP A 52 -6.43 10.75 13.95
C ASP A 52 -5.32 11.55 14.65
N ARG A 53 -5.40 11.69 15.98
CA ARG A 53 -4.34 12.34 16.77
C ARG A 53 -3.11 11.46 16.90
N GLU A 54 -3.26 10.16 16.72
CA GLU A 54 -2.21 9.16 16.85
C GLU A 54 -1.69 8.69 15.49
N ALA A 55 -2.40 9.01 14.40
CA ALA A 55 -2.04 8.68 13.04
C ALA A 55 -1.01 9.66 12.45
N SER A 56 -0.36 9.26 11.34
CA SER A 56 0.48 10.17 10.55
C SER A 56 -0.35 11.31 9.96
N LEU A 57 0.27 12.41 9.53
CA LEU A 57 -0.46 13.49 8.87
C LEU A 57 -1.16 13.00 7.60
N THR A 58 -0.54 12.05 6.91
CA THR A 58 -1.13 11.38 5.74
C THR A 58 -2.37 10.56 6.12
N ASP A 59 -2.35 9.88 7.26
CA ASP A 59 -3.47 9.07 7.73
C ASP A 59 -4.62 9.90 8.30
N ALA A 60 -4.32 11.07 8.87
CA ALA A 60 -5.34 11.99 9.33
C ALA A 60 -5.93 12.86 8.20
N ALA A 61 -5.31 12.87 7.02
CA ALA A 61 -5.70 13.73 5.90
C ALA A 61 -7.05 13.35 5.27
N GLN A 62 -7.79 14.35 4.82
CA GLN A 62 -9.09 14.16 4.14
C GLN A 62 -8.91 13.77 2.66
N ALA A 63 -9.98 13.32 2.00
CA ALA A 63 -9.98 12.90 0.58
C ALA A 63 -9.49 13.98 -0.38
N GLN A 64 -9.74 15.24 -0.04
CA GLN A 64 -9.34 16.39 -0.85
C GLN A 64 -7.82 16.61 -0.81
N GLU A 65 -7.17 16.06 0.21
CA GLU A 65 -5.76 16.24 0.54
C GLU A 65 -4.95 14.96 0.20
N ARG A 66 -5.59 13.78 0.28
CA ARG A 66 -5.03 12.46 -0.07
C ARG A 66 -4.98 12.21 -1.57
N ILE A 67 -4.09 12.90 -2.28
CA ILE A 67 -3.88 12.64 -3.72
C ILE A 67 -2.83 11.52 -3.95
N ARG A 68 -2.12 11.04 -2.91
CA ARG A 68 -0.89 10.23 -3.10
C ARG A 68 -0.84 8.81 -2.54
N PHE A 69 -1.76 8.34 -1.71
CA PHE A 69 -1.43 7.24 -0.78
C PHE A 69 -2.29 5.99 -0.77
N PHE A 70 -3.19 5.80 -1.73
CA PHE A 70 -3.79 4.47 -1.91
C PHE A 70 -2.86 3.58 -2.74
N LEU A 71 -1.84 3.05 -2.05
CA LEU A 71 -1.07 1.91 -2.51
C LEU A 71 -1.85 0.65 -2.10
N LYS A 72 -2.09 -0.24 -3.07
CA LYS A 72 -2.74 -1.54 -2.85
C LYS A 72 -2.09 -2.31 -1.70
N ASP A 73 -0.78 -2.19 -1.54
CA ASP A 73 -0.02 -2.84 -0.46
C ASP A 73 -0.43 -2.31 0.90
N ARG A 74 -0.66 -1.00 1.03
CA ARG A 74 -1.13 -0.36 2.27
C ARG A 74 -2.54 -0.79 2.63
N LEU A 75 -3.43 -0.79 1.64
CA LEU A 75 -4.80 -1.31 1.77
C LEU A 75 -4.78 -2.77 2.27
N THR A 76 -3.98 -3.61 1.62
CA THR A 76 -3.84 -5.02 1.98
C THR A 76 -3.23 -5.18 3.38
N ARG A 77 -2.22 -4.39 3.74
CA ARG A 77 -1.66 -4.33 5.11
C ARG A 77 -2.74 -4.02 6.14
N ASN A 78 -3.52 -2.96 5.91
CA ASN A 78 -4.61 -2.57 6.81
C ASN A 78 -5.63 -3.70 6.98
N PHE A 79 -5.98 -4.41 5.91
CA PHE A 79 -6.85 -5.59 5.99
C PHE A 79 -6.20 -6.76 6.76
N ARG A 80 -4.89 -7.01 6.59
CA ARG A 80 -4.18 -8.00 7.39
C ARG A 80 -4.17 -7.62 8.87
N ASP A 81 -3.92 -6.36 9.20
CA ASP A 81 -3.85 -5.87 10.59
C ASP A 81 -5.22 -6.00 11.28
N VAL A 82 -6.30 -5.60 10.61
CA VAL A 82 -7.68 -5.83 11.09
C VAL A 82 -7.98 -7.32 11.21
N GLY A 83 -7.66 -8.11 10.20
CA GLY A 83 -7.92 -9.56 10.19
C GLY A 83 -7.19 -10.30 11.31
N ARG A 84 -5.93 -9.94 11.59
CA ARG A 84 -5.13 -10.49 12.70
C ARG A 84 -5.71 -10.10 14.05
N ALA A 85 -6.08 -8.83 14.25
CA ALA A 85 -6.69 -8.36 15.50
C ALA A 85 -8.03 -9.06 15.76
N TRP A 86 -8.86 -9.17 14.73
CA TRP A 86 -10.13 -9.89 14.79
C TRP A 86 -9.94 -11.37 15.12
N LEU A 87 -9.04 -12.06 14.40
CA LEU A 87 -8.82 -13.48 14.62
C LEU A 87 -8.18 -13.78 15.98
N SER A 88 -7.33 -12.89 16.49
CA SER A 88 -6.79 -12.97 17.84
C SER A 88 -7.88 -12.90 18.91
N ALA A 89 -8.98 -12.19 18.66
CA ALA A 89 -10.11 -12.09 19.58
C ALA A 89 -11.08 -13.27 19.44
N VAL A 90 -11.29 -13.78 18.22
CA VAL A 90 -12.31 -14.78 17.89
C VAL A 90 -11.78 -16.22 17.99
N GLY A 91 -10.49 -16.43 17.74
CA GLY A 91 -9.86 -17.74 17.64
C GLY A 91 -10.19 -18.50 16.34
N PRO A 92 -9.67 -19.74 16.19
CA PRO A 92 -9.86 -20.59 15.01
C PRO A 92 -11.33 -20.74 14.56
N CYS A 93 -11.64 -20.36 13.32
CA CYS A 93 -13.01 -20.27 12.86
C CYS A 93 -13.20 -20.55 11.36
N VAL A 94 -14.39 -21.03 11.01
CA VAL A 94 -14.91 -21.04 9.64
C VAL A 94 -15.84 -19.85 9.48
N VAL A 95 -15.61 -19.03 8.45
CA VAL A 95 -16.47 -17.91 8.06
C VAL A 95 -17.26 -18.32 6.82
N GLU A 96 -18.57 -18.47 6.94
CA GLU A 96 -19.49 -18.70 5.81
C GLU A 96 -20.17 -17.39 5.42
N VAL A 97 -19.94 -16.93 4.19
CA VAL A 97 -20.58 -15.76 3.60
C VAL A 97 -21.72 -16.22 2.70
N VAL A 98 -22.96 -16.03 3.16
CA VAL A 98 -24.17 -16.33 2.37
C VAL A 98 -24.55 -15.14 1.50
N ARG A 99 -25.36 -15.40 0.46
CA ARG A 99 -25.71 -14.45 -0.60
C ARG A 99 -24.47 -13.84 -1.28
N ALA A 100 -23.42 -14.64 -1.45
CA ALA A 100 -22.14 -14.20 -1.98
C ALA A 100 -22.23 -13.60 -3.40
N GLU A 101 -23.33 -13.83 -4.13
CA GLU A 101 -23.64 -13.16 -5.39
C GLU A 101 -23.84 -11.63 -5.26
N TRP A 102 -24.05 -11.10 -4.05
CA TRP A 102 -24.15 -9.66 -3.76
C TRP A 102 -22.89 -9.10 -3.08
N LEU A 103 -21.86 -9.92 -2.89
CA LEU A 103 -20.64 -9.52 -2.21
C LEU A 103 -19.90 -8.44 -3.00
N ASP A 104 -19.63 -7.32 -2.32
CA ASP A 104 -18.83 -6.24 -2.88
C ASP A 104 -17.34 -6.59 -2.98
N GLU A 105 -16.64 -5.92 -3.88
CA GLU A 105 -15.22 -6.17 -4.13
C GLU A 105 -14.34 -5.84 -2.92
N GLY A 106 -14.67 -4.79 -2.15
CA GLY A 106 -13.96 -4.44 -0.93
C GLY A 106 -14.06 -5.55 0.13
N SER A 107 -15.28 -6.01 0.40
CA SER A 107 -15.54 -7.16 1.28
C SER A 107 -14.82 -8.42 0.80
N ARG A 108 -14.88 -8.71 -0.51
CA ARG A 108 -14.20 -9.88 -1.09
C ARG A 108 -12.70 -9.80 -0.85
N LEU A 109 -12.08 -8.66 -1.15
CA LEU A 109 -10.64 -8.46 -0.95
C LEU A 109 -10.24 -8.61 0.52
N PHE A 110 -11.03 -8.06 1.45
CA PHE A 110 -10.80 -8.26 2.89
C PHE A 110 -10.86 -9.74 3.28
N LEU A 111 -11.90 -10.46 2.83
CA LEU A 111 -12.13 -11.86 3.17
C LEU A 111 -11.08 -12.80 2.56
N GLU A 112 -10.63 -12.52 1.33
CA GLU A 112 -9.50 -13.20 0.71
C GLU A 112 -8.20 -12.92 1.46
N THR A 113 -7.99 -11.68 1.91
CA THR A 113 -6.83 -11.30 2.74
C THR A 113 -6.85 -12.04 4.07
N LEU A 114 -8.03 -12.15 4.72
CA LEU A 114 -8.22 -12.90 5.96
C LEU A 114 -7.90 -14.39 5.77
N ALA A 115 -8.41 -15.01 4.69
CA ALA A 115 -8.14 -16.40 4.36
C ALA A 115 -6.65 -16.67 4.05
N GLY A 116 -5.94 -15.66 3.56
CA GLY A 116 -4.51 -15.73 3.24
C GLY A 116 -3.56 -15.43 4.40
N LEU A 117 -4.06 -15.22 5.62
CA LEU A 117 -3.19 -14.93 6.77
C LEU A 117 -2.30 -16.14 7.12
N PRO A 118 -0.97 -15.98 7.21
CA PRO A 118 -0.07 -17.09 7.48
C PRO A 118 -0.21 -17.63 8.91
N GLY A 119 -0.20 -18.95 9.06
CA GLY A 119 -0.18 -19.64 10.36
C GLY A 119 -1.48 -19.55 11.16
N GLN A 120 -2.61 -19.31 10.50
CA GLN A 120 -3.91 -19.06 11.14
C GLN A 120 -4.97 -20.08 10.68
N ASP A 121 -5.74 -20.59 11.64
CA ASP A 121 -6.84 -21.56 11.42
C ASP A 121 -8.15 -20.81 11.05
N VAL A 122 -8.15 -20.11 9.91
CA VAL A 122 -9.36 -19.49 9.36
C VAL A 122 -9.69 -20.05 7.98
N GLU A 123 -10.92 -20.52 7.80
CA GLU A 123 -11.43 -20.96 6.50
C GLU A 123 -12.57 -20.05 6.08
N VAL A 124 -12.48 -19.45 4.89
CA VAL A 124 -13.53 -18.57 4.35
C VAL A 124 -14.26 -19.29 3.21
N ARG A 125 -15.58 -19.37 3.30
CA ARG A 125 -16.46 -20.03 2.33
C ARG A 125 -17.49 -19.06 1.77
N PHE A 126 -17.70 -19.10 0.46
CA PHE A 126 -18.70 -18.28 -0.23
C PHE A 126 -19.86 -19.15 -0.72
N ARG A 127 -21.10 -18.75 -0.38
CA ARG A 127 -22.30 -19.48 -0.77
C ARG A 127 -23.32 -18.57 -1.44
N VAL A 128 -23.84 -19.01 -2.59
CA VAL A 128 -24.92 -18.33 -3.30
C VAL A 128 -26.26 -18.59 -2.62
N GLY A 129 -27.11 -17.56 -2.51
CA GLY A 129 -28.42 -17.64 -1.86
C GLY A 129 -28.39 -17.52 -0.33
N ALA A 130 -29.57 -17.48 0.29
CA ALA A 130 -29.76 -17.01 1.66
C ALA A 130 -29.22 -17.91 2.79
N GLY A 131 -28.88 -19.17 2.51
CA GLY A 131 -28.57 -20.15 3.57
C GLY A 131 -29.74 -20.32 4.56
N ASP A 132 -29.45 -20.82 5.76
CA ASP A 132 -30.42 -20.92 6.86
C ASP A 132 -30.42 -19.60 7.66
N ALA A 133 -31.48 -18.80 7.53
CA ALA A 133 -31.52 -17.40 7.99
C ALA A 133 -31.47 -17.21 9.52
N ALA A 134 -31.66 -18.28 10.31
CA ALA A 134 -31.70 -18.21 11.77
C ALA A 134 -30.34 -18.01 12.44
N VAL A 135 -29.22 -18.12 11.70
CA VAL A 135 -27.84 -18.11 12.27
C VAL A 135 -26.98 -16.98 11.69
N THR A 136 -27.55 -16.07 10.89
CA THR A 136 -26.78 -15.04 10.18
C THR A 136 -26.61 -13.77 11.01
N ALA A 137 -25.37 -13.39 11.29
CA ALA A 137 -25.05 -12.07 11.82
C ALA A 137 -25.40 -10.97 10.79
N GLN A 138 -25.96 -9.87 11.27
CA GLN A 138 -26.33 -8.70 10.46
C GLN A 138 -25.51 -7.51 10.97
N PRO A 139 -24.98 -6.65 10.09
CA PRO A 139 -24.24 -5.49 10.53
C PRO A 139 -25.17 -4.46 11.16
N VAL A 140 -24.69 -3.79 12.19
CA VAL A 140 -25.37 -2.62 12.77
C VAL A 140 -25.03 -1.39 11.93
N LYS A 141 -25.99 -0.98 11.10
CA LYS A 141 -25.88 0.27 10.35
C LYS A 141 -26.04 1.46 11.29
N ASN A 142 -25.20 2.47 11.09
CA ASN A 142 -25.35 3.74 11.79
C ASN A 142 -26.30 4.69 11.03
N VAL A 143 -26.64 5.81 11.67
CA VAL A 143 -27.58 6.82 11.11
C VAL A 143 -27.12 7.37 9.76
N ARG A 144 -25.81 7.50 9.55
CA ARG A 144 -25.22 8.00 8.30
C ARG A 144 -25.44 6.99 7.16
N GLU A 145 -25.15 5.72 7.42
CA GLU A 145 -25.34 4.62 6.46
C GLU A 145 -26.81 4.43 6.09
N GLU A 146 -27.70 4.41 7.09
CA GLU A 146 -29.15 4.32 6.87
C GLU A 146 -29.66 5.48 6.02
N THR A 147 -29.13 6.69 6.25
CA THR A 147 -29.50 7.87 5.48
C THR A 147 -29.02 7.77 4.04
N VAL A 148 -27.79 7.31 3.80
CA VAL A 148 -27.26 7.08 2.45
C VAL A 148 -28.11 6.06 1.70
N ASP A 149 -28.37 4.89 2.29
CA ASP A 149 -29.18 3.84 1.66
C ASP A 149 -30.59 4.34 1.32
N ARG A 150 -31.25 5.04 2.24
CA ARG A 150 -32.59 5.59 2.03
C ARG A 150 -32.61 6.59 0.87
N LEU A 151 -31.66 7.52 0.82
CA LEU A 151 -31.60 8.53 -0.24
C LEU A 151 -31.29 7.91 -1.60
N PHE A 152 -30.35 6.96 -1.64
CA PHE A 152 -29.91 6.34 -2.89
C PHE A 152 -31.03 5.57 -3.60
N VAL A 153 -31.93 4.92 -2.86
CA VAL A 153 -33.13 4.25 -3.44
C VAL A 153 -34.01 5.23 -4.24
N GLN A 154 -33.98 6.52 -3.89
CA GLN A 154 -34.82 7.56 -4.49
C GLN A 154 -34.02 8.52 -5.38
N VAL A 155 -32.78 8.18 -5.75
CA VAL A 155 -31.80 9.11 -6.37
C VAL A 155 -32.35 9.88 -7.58
N ALA A 156 -33.19 9.24 -8.40
CA ALA A 156 -33.78 9.84 -9.60
C ALA A 156 -34.79 10.98 -9.32
N THR A 157 -35.32 11.08 -8.10
CA THR A 157 -36.31 12.09 -7.72
C THR A 157 -35.82 12.98 -6.58
N LEU A 158 -34.54 12.90 -6.22
CA LEU A 158 -33.96 13.71 -5.15
C LEU A 158 -33.86 15.19 -5.53
N ALA A 159 -34.00 16.05 -4.52
CA ALA A 159 -33.68 17.45 -4.66
C ALA A 159 -32.17 17.66 -4.72
N LYS A 160 -31.74 18.81 -5.25
CA LYS A 160 -30.31 19.16 -5.39
C LYS A 160 -29.53 19.00 -4.08
N ARG A 161 -30.08 19.45 -2.95
CA ARG A 161 -29.43 19.34 -1.63
C ARG A 161 -29.13 17.88 -1.23
N ASP A 162 -29.99 16.94 -1.63
CA ASP A 162 -29.86 15.54 -1.23
C ASP A 162 -28.83 14.84 -2.14
N LEU A 163 -28.72 15.28 -3.40
CA LEU A 163 -27.62 14.90 -4.30
C LEU A 163 -26.28 15.47 -3.82
N GLU A 164 -26.26 16.72 -3.35
CA GLU A 164 -25.09 17.36 -2.73
C GLU A 164 -24.67 16.59 -1.46
N TYR A 165 -25.62 16.22 -0.60
CA TYR A 165 -25.35 15.36 0.56
C TYR A 165 -24.71 14.02 0.15
N LEU A 166 -25.28 13.31 -0.83
CA LEU A 166 -24.71 12.06 -1.32
C LEU A 166 -23.30 12.25 -1.88
N TYR A 167 -23.06 13.34 -2.62
CA TYR A 167 -21.72 13.69 -3.09
C TYR A 167 -20.74 13.88 -1.92
N GLU A 168 -21.13 14.65 -0.89
CA GLU A 168 -20.31 14.85 0.32
C GLU A 168 -20.01 13.52 1.01
N GLN A 169 -21.00 12.63 1.15
CA GLN A 169 -20.78 11.30 1.72
C GLN A 169 -19.79 10.48 0.89
N ALA A 170 -19.86 10.54 -0.44
CA ALA A 170 -18.88 9.84 -1.28
C ALA A 170 -17.45 10.39 -1.09
N VAL A 171 -17.30 11.70 -0.90
CA VAL A 171 -16.00 12.32 -0.59
C VAL A 171 -15.49 11.86 0.78
N GLU A 172 -16.36 11.72 1.78
CA GLU A 172 -15.99 11.18 3.09
C GLU A 172 -15.58 9.70 3.02
N TYR A 173 -16.29 8.87 2.27
CA TYR A 173 -15.86 7.47 2.07
C TYR A 173 -14.52 7.37 1.34
N LEU A 174 -14.27 8.21 0.33
CA LEU A 174 -12.94 8.30 -0.30
C LEU A 174 -11.84 8.70 0.71
N SER A 175 -12.16 9.50 1.73
CA SER A 175 -11.16 10.05 2.66
C SER A 175 -10.56 8.94 3.51
N VAL A 176 -11.42 8.02 3.95
CA VAL A 176 -11.03 6.84 4.73
C VAL A 176 -10.61 5.66 3.87
N GLY A 177 -10.85 5.73 2.56
CA GLY A 177 -10.36 4.79 1.56
C GLY A 177 -11.38 3.84 0.96
N ASP A 178 -12.65 3.96 1.36
CA ASP A 178 -13.74 3.15 0.84
C ASP A 178 -14.14 3.65 -0.55
N SER A 179 -13.28 3.35 -1.51
CA SER A 179 -13.47 3.69 -2.92
C SER A 179 -14.68 2.98 -3.53
N TRP A 180 -15.11 1.84 -2.99
CA TRP A 180 -16.24 1.07 -3.52
C TRP A 180 -17.58 1.69 -3.16
N THR A 181 -17.76 2.12 -1.89
CA THR A 181 -18.96 2.88 -1.51
C THR A 181 -19.02 4.20 -2.27
N ALA A 182 -17.89 4.91 -2.34
CA ALA A 182 -17.82 6.15 -3.08
C ALA A 182 -18.15 5.99 -4.57
N GLU A 183 -17.61 4.98 -5.24
CA GLU A 183 -17.94 4.67 -6.64
C GLU A 183 -19.45 4.49 -6.82
N ARG A 184 -20.10 3.67 -5.99
CA ARG A 184 -21.55 3.42 -6.11
C ARG A 184 -22.36 4.70 -5.98
N ILE A 185 -22.05 5.50 -4.95
CA ILE A 185 -22.74 6.77 -4.73
C ILE A 185 -22.52 7.69 -5.94
N LEU A 186 -21.26 7.91 -6.34
CA LEU A 186 -20.89 8.82 -7.43
C LEU A 186 -21.51 8.40 -8.77
N ARG A 187 -21.48 7.11 -9.10
CA ARG A 187 -22.14 6.58 -10.32
C ARG A 187 -23.66 6.74 -10.27
N GLY A 188 -24.26 6.56 -9.10
CA GLY A 188 -25.70 6.72 -8.92
C GLY A 188 -26.18 8.16 -9.07
N ILE A 189 -25.41 9.14 -8.58
CA ILE A 189 -25.77 10.56 -8.68
C ILE A 189 -25.34 11.20 -10.00
N GLN A 190 -24.30 10.69 -10.68
CA GLN A 190 -23.72 11.32 -11.88
C GLN A 190 -24.76 11.70 -12.96
N PRO A 191 -25.79 10.89 -13.28
CA PRO A 191 -26.81 11.26 -14.27
C PRO A 191 -27.71 12.44 -13.85
N TYR A 192 -27.80 12.71 -12.55
CA TYR A 192 -28.72 13.69 -11.96
C TYR A 192 -27.97 14.90 -11.36
N HIS A 193 -26.65 14.79 -11.21
CA HIS A 193 -25.76 15.77 -10.61
C HIS A 193 -24.52 15.94 -11.51
N ASP A 194 -24.72 16.50 -12.71
CA ASP A 194 -23.67 16.69 -13.72
C ASP A 194 -22.79 17.90 -13.40
N VAL A 195 -21.98 17.76 -12.35
CA VAL A 195 -20.96 18.72 -11.93
C VAL A 195 -19.59 18.12 -12.28
N PRO A 196 -18.67 18.87 -12.92
CA PRO A 196 -17.33 18.37 -13.29
C PRO A 196 -16.58 17.69 -12.14
N ALA A 197 -16.75 18.19 -10.91
CA ALA A 197 -16.15 17.61 -9.70
C ALA A 197 -16.58 16.16 -9.41
N VAL A 198 -17.77 15.71 -9.83
CA VAL A 198 -18.20 14.30 -9.70
C VAL A 198 -17.30 13.39 -10.52
N TRP A 199 -16.95 13.80 -11.74
CA TRP A 199 -16.01 13.06 -12.59
C TRP A 199 -14.63 12.95 -11.95
N GLY A 200 -14.12 14.02 -11.34
CA GLY A 200 -12.84 13.99 -10.62
C GLY A 200 -12.84 12.97 -9.48
N ARG A 201 -13.89 12.94 -8.66
CA ARG A 201 -14.01 11.98 -7.54
C ARG A 201 -14.22 10.55 -8.01
N LEU A 202 -14.99 10.34 -9.07
CA LEU A 202 -15.20 9.02 -9.65
C LEU A 202 -13.90 8.47 -10.26
N GLY A 203 -13.13 9.32 -10.93
CA GLY A 203 -11.81 8.96 -11.43
C GLY A 203 -10.85 8.57 -10.31
N LEU A 204 -10.89 9.27 -9.17
CA LEU A 204 -10.11 8.92 -7.98
C LEU A 204 -10.52 7.54 -7.44
N ALA A 205 -11.83 7.28 -7.29
CA ALA A 205 -12.33 5.97 -6.87
C ALA A 205 -11.80 4.84 -7.77
N TYR A 206 -11.89 5.00 -9.09
CA TYR A 206 -11.35 4.02 -10.03
C TYR A 206 -9.83 3.88 -9.96
N THR A 207 -9.10 4.97 -9.74
CA THR A 207 -7.64 4.92 -9.57
C THR A 207 -7.26 4.10 -8.34
N MET A 208 -7.99 4.25 -7.23
CA MET A 208 -7.79 3.48 -5.99
C MET A 208 -8.09 1.98 -6.16
N GLN A 209 -8.96 1.63 -7.11
CA GLN A 209 -9.30 0.26 -7.47
C GLN A 209 -8.44 -0.31 -8.63
N ASP A 210 -7.40 0.40 -9.07
CA ASP A 210 -6.54 0.02 -10.21
C ASP A 210 -7.28 -0.04 -11.58
N ARG A 211 -8.44 0.59 -11.67
CA ARG A 211 -9.29 0.68 -12.88
C ARG A 211 -8.90 1.90 -13.72
N THR A 212 -7.66 1.86 -14.21
CA THR A 212 -6.99 3.05 -14.74
C THR A 212 -7.58 3.60 -16.04
N LEU A 213 -8.24 2.77 -16.86
CA LEU A 213 -8.90 3.22 -18.09
C LEU A 213 -10.20 3.97 -17.79
N GLU A 214 -11.00 3.47 -16.85
CA GLU A 214 -12.19 4.19 -16.38
C GLU A 214 -11.82 5.48 -15.66
N ALA A 215 -10.72 5.48 -14.89
CA ALA A 215 -10.18 6.67 -14.28
C ALA A 215 -9.80 7.73 -15.34
N GLU A 216 -9.07 7.34 -16.37
CA GLU A 216 -8.68 8.23 -17.48
C GLU A 216 -9.91 8.84 -18.16
N PHE A 217 -10.93 8.03 -18.46
CA PHE A 217 -12.19 8.53 -19.02
C PHE A 217 -12.82 9.61 -18.14
N CYS A 218 -12.87 9.38 -16.83
CA CYS A 218 -13.43 10.33 -15.87
C CYS A 218 -12.60 11.63 -15.81
N TYR A 219 -11.28 11.54 -15.76
CA TYR A 219 -10.42 12.73 -15.72
C TYR A 219 -10.49 13.54 -17.01
N LEU A 220 -10.62 12.90 -18.19
CA LEU A 220 -10.84 13.61 -19.45
C LEU A 220 -12.20 14.35 -19.49
N ARG A 221 -13.22 13.85 -18.78
CA ARG A 221 -14.49 14.57 -18.57
C ARG A 221 -14.33 15.71 -17.58
N TRP A 222 -13.65 15.46 -16.46
CA TRP A 222 -13.35 16.49 -15.46
C TRP A 222 -12.54 17.65 -16.04
N ARG A 223 -11.60 17.38 -16.96
CA ARG A 223 -10.78 18.40 -17.65
C ARG A 223 -11.60 19.44 -18.44
N ARG A 224 -12.90 19.22 -18.64
CA ARG A 224 -13.84 20.20 -19.24
C ARG A 224 -14.44 21.17 -18.22
N ASP A 225 -13.99 21.12 -16.97
CA ASP A 225 -14.37 22.05 -15.91
C ASP A 225 -14.14 23.51 -16.37
N PRO A 226 -15.14 24.40 -16.22
CA PRO A 226 -14.93 25.82 -16.50
C PRO A 226 -13.94 26.46 -15.50
N ASP A 227 -13.72 25.88 -14.32
CA ASP A 227 -12.74 26.36 -13.35
C ASP A 227 -11.32 25.90 -13.72
N PRO A 228 -10.36 26.83 -13.93
CA PRO A 228 -8.95 26.50 -14.15
C PRO A 228 -8.34 25.58 -13.08
N VAL A 229 -8.82 25.64 -11.83
CA VAL A 229 -8.37 24.74 -10.75
C VAL A 229 -8.83 23.30 -11.03
N GLY A 230 -10.05 23.12 -11.53
CA GLY A 230 -10.58 21.82 -11.94
C GLY A 230 -9.81 21.24 -13.12
N VAL A 231 -9.49 22.06 -14.12
CA VAL A 231 -8.66 21.65 -15.28
C VAL A 231 -7.27 21.20 -14.82
N ALA A 232 -6.61 21.99 -13.97
CA ALA A 232 -5.28 21.66 -13.46
C ALA A 232 -5.29 20.40 -12.56
N GLY A 233 -6.36 20.20 -11.79
CA GLY A 233 -6.58 18.98 -11.01
C GLY A 233 -6.74 17.74 -11.90
N ALA A 234 -7.51 17.84 -12.98
CA ALA A 234 -7.68 16.77 -13.95
C ALA A 234 -6.37 16.43 -14.69
N ASP A 235 -5.62 17.45 -15.11
CA ASP A 235 -4.30 17.27 -15.72
C ASP A 235 -3.31 16.60 -14.77
N TYR A 236 -3.30 17.01 -13.50
CA TYR A 236 -2.47 16.34 -12.49
C TYR A 236 -2.86 14.86 -12.35
N ALA A 237 -4.15 14.55 -12.25
CA ALA A 237 -4.62 13.18 -12.11
C ALA A 237 -4.26 12.31 -13.32
N LEU A 238 -4.46 12.82 -14.53
CA LEU A 238 -4.01 12.18 -15.78
C LEU A 238 -2.50 11.94 -15.78
N SER A 239 -1.71 12.94 -15.35
CA SER A 239 -0.26 12.79 -15.26
C SER A 239 0.15 11.64 -14.33
N MET A 240 -0.54 11.45 -13.20
CA MET A 240 -0.25 10.36 -12.27
C MET A 240 -0.65 8.99 -12.82
N LEU A 241 -1.72 8.91 -13.63
CA LEU A 241 -2.03 7.67 -14.36
C LEU A 241 -0.86 7.28 -15.29
N TYR A 242 -0.41 8.20 -16.14
CA TYR A 242 0.70 7.95 -17.07
C TYR A 242 2.05 7.76 -16.40
N ALA A 243 2.28 8.37 -15.24
CA ALA A 243 3.52 8.19 -14.51
C ALA A 243 3.53 6.88 -13.71
N ARG A 244 2.44 6.52 -13.05
CA ARG A 244 2.46 5.54 -11.94
C ARG A 244 1.45 4.42 -12.10
N HIS A 245 0.20 4.74 -12.39
CA HIS A 245 -0.89 3.79 -12.17
C HIS A 245 -1.18 2.93 -13.40
N HIS A 246 -1.10 3.48 -14.62
CA HIS A 246 -1.33 2.68 -15.82
C HIS A 246 -0.43 1.44 -15.88
N PRO A 247 -0.86 0.36 -16.56
CA PRO A 247 0.00 -0.76 -16.90
C PRO A 247 1.31 -0.29 -17.54
N PRO A 248 2.45 -0.99 -17.31
CA PRO A 248 3.77 -0.51 -17.75
C PRO A 248 3.86 -0.09 -19.23
N HIS A 249 3.16 -0.78 -20.13
CA HIS A 249 3.16 -0.48 -21.56
C HIS A 249 2.40 0.80 -21.96
N LEU A 250 1.58 1.36 -21.06
CA LEU A 250 0.88 2.63 -21.26
C LEU A 250 1.54 3.81 -20.53
N ARG A 251 2.53 3.55 -19.66
CA ARG A 251 3.21 4.63 -18.92
C ARG A 251 4.07 5.48 -19.86
N SER A 252 4.03 6.80 -19.67
CA SER A 252 4.79 7.75 -20.50
C SER A 252 5.16 9.00 -19.70
N LEU A 253 6.47 9.24 -19.53
CA LEU A 253 6.97 10.46 -18.89
C LEU A 253 6.72 11.71 -19.74
N ASP A 254 6.64 11.56 -21.06
CA ASP A 254 6.36 12.67 -21.98
C ASP A 254 4.92 13.13 -21.84
N ARG A 255 3.93 12.21 -21.89
CA ARG A 255 2.52 12.54 -21.61
C ARG A 255 2.34 13.10 -20.20
N THR A 256 3.04 12.52 -19.22
CA THR A 256 3.03 13.04 -17.84
C THR A 256 3.45 14.51 -17.81
N ALA A 257 4.56 14.85 -18.47
CA ALA A 257 5.06 16.22 -18.56
C ALA A 257 4.08 17.15 -19.28
N GLU A 258 3.52 16.72 -20.40
CA GLU A 258 2.55 17.49 -21.20
C GLU A 258 1.33 17.91 -20.38
N TYR A 259 0.72 16.98 -19.63
CA TYR A 259 -0.40 17.30 -18.75
C TYR A 259 0.01 18.28 -17.64
N LEU A 260 1.14 18.05 -16.99
CA LEU A 260 1.61 18.91 -15.91
C LEU A 260 1.92 20.33 -16.41
N GLU A 261 2.52 20.48 -17.59
CA GLU A 261 2.76 21.78 -18.20
C GLU A 261 1.47 22.48 -18.61
N HIS A 262 0.52 21.75 -19.20
CA HIS A 262 -0.79 22.31 -19.52
C HIS A 262 -1.53 22.81 -18.26
N GLY A 263 -1.54 22.02 -17.20
CA GLY A 263 -2.19 22.39 -15.94
C GLY A 263 -1.53 23.61 -15.28
N TYR A 264 -0.20 23.67 -15.29
CA TYR A 264 0.54 24.81 -14.73
C TYR A 264 0.32 26.10 -15.53
N ALA A 265 0.35 26.01 -16.87
CA ALA A 265 0.04 27.13 -17.74
C ALA A 265 -1.42 27.61 -17.57
N THR A 266 -2.34 26.70 -17.32
CA THR A 266 -3.76 27.01 -17.03
C THR A 266 -3.90 27.81 -15.74
N LEU A 267 -3.23 27.38 -14.66
CA LEU A 267 -3.19 28.13 -13.40
C LEU A 267 -2.53 29.51 -13.56
N GLY A 268 -1.52 29.64 -14.43
CA GLY A 268 -0.81 30.90 -14.69
C GLY A 268 -1.61 31.93 -15.49
N ARG A 269 -2.73 31.53 -16.13
CA ARG A 269 -3.62 32.43 -16.87
C ARG A 269 -4.76 33.00 -16.02
N VAL A 270 -4.90 32.53 -14.79
CA VAL A 270 -5.86 33.11 -13.84
C VAL A 270 -5.37 34.52 -13.51
N GLY A 271 -6.19 35.52 -13.83
CA GLY A 271 -5.83 36.93 -13.75
C GLY A 271 -5.61 37.40 -12.31
N GLU A 272 -4.90 38.53 -12.16
CA GLU A 272 -4.60 39.13 -10.85
C GLU A 272 -5.86 39.60 -10.09
N ASP A 273 -6.97 39.78 -10.80
CA ASP A 273 -8.28 40.13 -10.22
C ASP A 273 -8.96 38.96 -9.48
N ASP A 274 -8.41 37.74 -9.60
CA ASP A 274 -8.87 36.56 -8.88
C ASP A 274 -8.13 36.43 -7.54
N GLU A 275 -8.83 36.67 -6.42
CA GLU A 275 -8.25 36.65 -5.07
C GLU A 275 -7.82 35.25 -4.58
N ARG A 276 -8.04 34.18 -5.37
CA ARG A 276 -7.70 32.82 -4.98
C ARG A 276 -6.18 32.63 -4.88
N ASP A 277 -5.72 32.13 -3.73
CA ASP A 277 -4.35 31.66 -3.59
C ASP A 277 -4.15 30.32 -4.33
N LEU A 278 -3.60 30.40 -5.54
CA LEU A 278 -3.27 29.24 -6.37
C LEU A 278 -1.88 28.66 -6.10
N THR A 279 -1.15 29.20 -5.11
CA THR A 279 0.22 28.76 -4.78
C THR A 279 0.24 27.27 -4.47
N PHE A 280 -0.72 26.80 -3.67
CA PHE A 280 -0.88 25.39 -3.38
C PHE A 280 -0.95 24.52 -4.66
N HIS A 281 -1.85 24.86 -5.58
CA HIS A 281 -2.05 24.08 -6.81
C HIS A 281 -0.82 24.10 -7.72
N ARG A 282 -0.13 25.25 -7.81
CA ARG A 282 1.11 25.40 -8.57
C ARG A 282 2.24 24.55 -7.99
N VAL A 283 2.45 24.62 -6.68
CA VAL A 283 3.45 23.82 -5.98
C VAL A 283 3.14 22.33 -6.09
N PHE A 284 1.87 21.96 -5.93
CA PHE A 284 1.41 20.58 -6.06
C PHE A 284 1.65 20.02 -7.47
N ASN A 285 1.36 20.80 -8.50
CA ASN A 285 1.69 20.47 -9.89
C ASN A 285 3.21 20.29 -10.10
N ARG A 286 4.03 21.25 -9.63
CA ARG A 286 5.49 21.19 -9.80
C ARG A 286 6.14 20.08 -9.00
N ASN A 287 5.56 19.63 -7.89
CA ASN A 287 5.95 18.39 -7.22
C ASN A 287 5.70 17.15 -8.12
N GLY A 288 4.60 17.13 -8.88
CA GLY A 288 4.38 16.15 -9.94
C GLY A 288 5.45 16.22 -11.05
N TYR A 289 5.86 17.43 -11.43
CA TYR A 289 6.88 17.63 -12.46
C TYR A 289 8.28 17.23 -11.97
N ALA A 290 8.60 17.46 -10.70
CA ALA A 290 9.84 16.99 -10.06
C ALA A 290 9.98 15.46 -10.15
N LEU A 291 8.88 14.69 -10.08
CA LEU A 291 8.92 13.25 -10.33
C LEU A 291 9.36 12.92 -11.75
N VAL A 292 8.91 13.67 -12.75
CA VAL A 292 9.31 13.49 -14.15
C VAL A 292 10.80 13.75 -14.30
N GLU A 293 11.28 14.86 -13.74
CA GLU A 293 12.71 15.22 -13.75
C GLU A 293 13.56 14.15 -13.08
N PHE A 294 13.16 13.69 -11.89
CA PHE A 294 13.81 12.62 -11.15
C PHE A 294 13.91 11.33 -11.99
N ARG A 295 12.81 10.90 -12.62
CA ARG A 295 12.78 9.67 -13.44
C ARG A 295 13.55 9.79 -14.75
N ARG A 296 13.71 11.01 -15.29
CA ARG A 296 14.60 11.30 -16.43
C ARG A 296 16.08 11.41 -16.02
N GLY A 297 16.40 11.26 -14.74
CA GLY A 297 17.77 11.41 -14.22
C GLY A 297 18.22 12.86 -14.03
N ARG A 298 17.34 13.85 -14.26
CA ARG A 298 17.60 15.28 -14.04
C ARG A 298 17.34 15.63 -12.57
N VAL A 299 18.06 14.96 -11.67
CA VAL A 299 17.79 14.99 -10.22
C VAL A 299 17.98 16.39 -9.62
N ASP A 300 18.95 17.17 -10.08
CA ASP A 300 19.14 18.55 -9.61
C ASP A 300 17.95 19.46 -9.96
N ALA A 301 17.36 19.31 -11.16
CA ALA A 301 16.15 20.05 -11.53
C ALA A 301 14.94 19.65 -10.66
N ALA A 302 14.84 18.37 -10.29
CA ALA A 302 13.82 17.91 -9.34
C ALA A 302 14.01 18.57 -7.95
N ILE A 303 15.25 18.65 -7.47
CA ILE A 303 15.62 19.32 -6.20
C ILE A 303 15.21 20.79 -6.23
N GLU A 304 15.45 21.51 -7.33
CA GLU A 304 15.07 22.92 -7.49
C GLU A 304 13.56 23.13 -7.37
N HIS A 305 12.77 22.32 -8.09
CA HIS A 305 11.30 22.38 -8.01
C HIS A 305 10.78 22.10 -6.59
N LEU A 306 11.35 21.11 -5.90
CA LEU A 306 10.92 20.73 -4.56
C LEU A 306 11.31 21.79 -3.52
N THR A 307 12.54 22.30 -3.58
CA THR A 307 13.03 23.34 -2.66
C THR A 307 12.21 24.62 -2.81
N SER A 308 11.95 25.05 -4.05
CA SER A 308 11.09 26.21 -4.32
C SER A 308 9.67 26.00 -3.80
N GLY A 309 9.11 24.81 -3.97
CA GLY A 309 7.79 24.47 -3.45
C GLY A 309 7.69 24.51 -1.93
N ILE A 310 8.71 23.98 -1.23
CA ILE A 310 8.79 24.01 0.23
C ILE A 310 8.85 25.45 0.74
N GLU A 311 9.66 26.31 0.12
CA GLU A 311 9.77 27.72 0.48
C GLU A 311 8.44 28.47 0.31
N GLN A 312 7.76 28.27 -0.83
CA GLN A 312 6.46 28.89 -1.10
C GLN A 312 5.39 28.47 -0.09
N LEU A 313 5.45 27.24 0.41
CA LEU A 313 4.48 26.74 1.38
C LEU A 313 4.84 27.06 2.83
N ARG A 314 6.06 27.52 3.15
CA ARG A 314 6.64 27.57 4.51
C ARG A 314 5.74 28.24 5.56
N ASN A 315 5.03 29.31 5.19
CA ASN A 315 4.14 30.07 6.09
C ASN A 315 2.65 29.73 5.90
N GLY A 316 2.37 28.51 5.46
CA GLY A 316 1.06 28.07 5.02
C GLY A 316 0.09 27.58 6.12
N THR A 317 -1.09 27.14 5.67
CA THR A 317 -2.15 26.54 6.51
C THR A 317 -1.78 25.13 6.97
N ALA A 318 -2.66 24.48 7.75
CA ALA A 318 -2.49 23.07 8.12
C ALA A 318 -2.42 22.13 6.90
N LEU A 319 -3.21 22.41 5.86
CA LEU A 319 -3.14 21.72 4.55
C LEU A 319 -1.75 21.87 3.94
N HIS A 320 -1.16 23.07 3.99
CA HIS A 320 0.20 23.29 3.49
C HIS A 320 1.24 22.47 4.26
N ARG A 321 1.08 22.26 5.58
CA ARG A 321 2.00 21.42 6.37
C ARG A 321 2.02 19.96 5.93
N MET A 322 0.87 19.34 5.67
CA MET A 322 0.85 17.96 5.16
C MET A 322 1.49 17.89 3.76
N HIS A 323 1.18 18.82 2.87
CA HIS A 323 1.82 18.79 1.55
C HIS A 323 3.32 19.12 1.60
N GLN A 324 3.79 19.93 2.56
CA GLN A 324 5.22 20.12 2.80
C GLN A 324 5.92 18.81 3.14
N THR A 325 5.35 17.95 4.00
CA THR A 325 5.98 16.66 4.33
C THR A 325 6.20 15.81 3.08
N VAL A 326 5.25 15.84 2.15
CA VAL A 326 5.34 15.16 0.86
C VAL A 326 6.45 15.72 -0.04
N LEU A 327 6.66 17.04 -0.05
CA LEU A 327 7.75 17.66 -0.81
C LEU A 327 9.11 17.37 -0.18
N ILE A 328 9.21 17.49 1.15
CA ILE A 328 10.43 17.21 1.93
C ILE A 328 10.84 15.74 1.77
N TYR A 329 9.87 14.82 1.82
CA TYR A 329 10.10 13.40 1.55
C TYR A 329 10.67 13.15 0.15
N ASN A 330 10.07 13.76 -0.87
CA ASN A 330 10.57 13.67 -2.24
C ASN A 330 11.96 14.30 -2.40
N LEU A 331 12.24 15.40 -1.68
CA LEU A 331 13.53 16.08 -1.69
C LEU A 331 14.62 15.18 -1.08
N ALA A 332 14.33 14.53 0.05
CA ALA A 332 15.24 13.59 0.69
C ALA A 332 15.57 12.40 -0.24
N GLN A 333 14.56 11.85 -0.94
CA GLN A 333 14.79 10.82 -1.95
C GLN A 333 15.66 11.32 -3.12
N CYS A 334 15.46 12.57 -3.57
CA CYS A 334 16.32 13.16 -4.60
C CYS A 334 17.76 13.29 -4.12
N TYR A 335 18.00 13.76 -2.89
CA TYR A 335 19.34 13.83 -2.32
C TYR A 335 19.98 12.45 -2.20
N ARG A 336 19.24 11.44 -1.72
CA ARG A 336 19.72 10.06 -1.63
C ARG A 336 20.13 9.52 -3.01
N ARG A 337 19.28 9.71 -4.02
CA ARG A 337 19.55 9.28 -5.41
C ARG A 337 20.74 10.00 -6.04
N ASN A 338 20.95 11.27 -5.69
CA ASN A 338 22.08 12.07 -6.17
C ASN A 338 23.38 11.85 -5.37
N GLY A 339 23.42 10.85 -4.47
CA GLY A 339 24.58 10.55 -3.63
C GLY A 339 24.85 11.56 -2.51
N ARG A 340 23.99 12.58 -2.34
CA ARG A 340 24.09 13.57 -1.25
C ARG A 340 23.46 13.03 0.02
N ILE A 341 24.04 11.94 0.55
CA ILE A 341 23.43 11.17 1.64
C ILE A 341 23.28 12.00 2.92
N ASP A 342 24.24 12.86 3.25
CA ASP A 342 24.14 13.73 4.44
C ASP A 342 22.95 14.71 4.35
N SER A 343 22.76 15.34 3.17
CA SER A 343 21.59 16.18 2.92
C SER A 343 20.28 15.39 3.01
N ALA A 344 20.26 14.14 2.54
CA ALA A 344 19.09 13.27 2.68
C ALA A 344 18.78 12.98 4.15
N ILE A 345 19.79 12.66 4.97
CA ILE A 345 19.63 12.42 6.41
C ILE A 345 19.08 13.66 7.11
N GLU A 346 19.63 14.85 6.84
CA GLU A 346 19.13 16.10 7.41
C GLU A 346 17.68 16.39 7.00
N THR A 347 17.36 16.18 5.73
CA THR A 347 16.00 16.38 5.20
C THR A 347 15.00 15.39 5.80
N TYR A 348 15.39 14.12 6.01
CA TYR A 348 14.54 13.14 6.69
C TYR A 348 14.36 13.47 8.18
N ARG A 349 15.36 14.03 8.86
CA ARG A 349 15.20 14.50 10.25
C ARG A 349 14.25 15.68 10.34
N GLU A 350 14.30 16.61 9.38
CA GLU A 350 13.32 17.70 9.28
C GLU A 350 11.90 17.13 9.07
N LEU A 351 11.76 16.17 8.15
CA LEU A 351 10.50 15.50 7.87
C LEU A 351 9.90 14.84 9.13
N LEU A 352 10.72 14.10 9.88
CA LEU A 352 10.30 13.45 11.12
C LEU A 352 9.94 14.45 12.23
N GLY A 353 10.50 15.66 12.20
CA GLY A 353 10.09 16.76 13.08
C GLY A 353 8.69 17.30 12.76
N LEU A 354 8.22 17.15 11.53
CA LEU A 354 6.87 17.52 11.09
C LEU A 354 5.87 16.37 11.24
N ASP A 355 6.27 15.15 10.84
CA ASP A 355 5.48 13.93 10.95
C ASP A 355 6.37 12.73 11.30
N GLY A 356 6.48 12.44 12.59
CA GLY A 356 7.24 11.31 13.11
C GLY A 356 6.47 9.99 13.17
N LYS A 357 5.21 9.95 12.71
CA LYS A 357 4.30 8.80 12.87
C LYS A 357 4.17 7.92 11.63
N MET A 358 4.90 8.25 10.57
CA MET A 358 4.96 7.47 9.34
C MET A 358 6.15 6.50 9.39
N PRO A 359 5.93 5.17 9.42
CA PRO A 359 7.02 4.19 9.51
C PRO A 359 7.96 4.25 8.30
N GLU A 360 7.43 4.54 7.10
CA GLU A 360 8.22 4.65 5.87
C GLU A 360 9.30 5.75 5.95
N TYR A 361 9.07 6.84 6.70
CA TYR A 361 10.08 7.91 6.85
C TYR A 361 11.27 7.48 7.69
N HIS A 362 11.02 6.72 8.75
CA HIS A 362 12.08 6.13 9.58
C HIS A 362 12.84 5.05 8.81
N MET A 363 12.15 4.23 8.02
CA MET A 363 12.77 3.22 7.15
C MET A 363 13.70 3.85 6.10
N GLU A 364 13.27 4.92 5.43
CA GLU A 364 14.11 5.64 4.48
C GLU A 364 15.31 6.35 5.12
N LEU A 365 15.15 6.89 6.34
CA LEU A 365 16.28 7.39 7.13
C LEU A 365 17.27 6.26 7.46
N ALA A 366 16.76 5.07 7.80
CA ALA A 366 17.61 3.91 8.05
C ALA A 366 18.40 3.51 6.80
N HIS A 367 17.78 3.49 5.61
CA HIS A 367 18.51 3.25 4.35
C HIS A 367 19.66 4.23 4.14
N CYS A 368 19.46 5.52 4.43
CA CYS A 368 20.55 6.49 4.38
C CYS A 368 21.68 6.14 5.35
N HIS A 369 21.36 5.76 6.59
CA HIS A 369 22.37 5.33 7.56
C HIS A 369 23.09 4.03 7.14
N LEU A 370 22.37 3.04 6.59
CA LEU A 370 22.94 1.82 6.05
C LEU A 370 23.91 2.09 4.90
N SER A 371 23.58 3.02 4.00
CA SER A 371 24.49 3.41 2.90
C SER A 371 25.78 4.10 3.36
N LYS A 372 25.87 4.49 4.64
CA LYS A 372 27.05 5.05 5.28
C LYS A 372 27.70 4.09 6.29
N ASP A 373 27.28 2.83 6.32
CA ASP A 373 27.67 1.82 7.32
C ASP A 373 27.41 2.25 8.77
N GLN A 374 26.45 3.15 8.98
CA GLN A 374 26.07 3.67 10.30
C GLN A 374 25.02 2.76 10.95
N PHE A 375 25.36 1.48 11.12
CA PHE A 375 24.42 0.43 11.52
C PHE A 375 23.69 0.70 12.84
N SER A 376 24.35 1.34 13.82
CA SER A 376 23.68 1.69 15.08
C SER A 376 22.58 2.75 14.91
N ALA A 377 22.79 3.73 14.03
CA ALA A 377 21.80 4.75 13.71
C ALA A 377 20.66 4.17 12.86
N ALA A 378 20.99 3.31 11.90
CA ALA A 378 19.99 2.55 11.13
C ALA A 378 19.10 1.71 12.04
N LEU A 379 19.69 0.98 13.00
CA LEU A 379 18.94 0.17 13.96
C LEU A 379 17.97 1.01 14.80
N ALA A 380 18.38 2.20 15.24
CA ALA A 380 17.50 3.10 15.99
C ALA A 380 16.28 3.51 15.16
N ALA A 381 16.50 3.95 13.92
CA ALA A 381 15.42 4.34 13.01
C ALA A 381 14.50 3.16 12.66
N LEU A 382 15.05 1.97 12.39
CA LEU A 382 14.24 0.78 12.09
C LEU A 382 13.38 0.31 13.27
N ARG A 383 13.82 0.53 14.52
CA ARG A 383 13.01 0.26 15.70
C ARG A 383 11.79 1.17 15.77
N GLU A 384 11.96 2.46 15.51
CA GLU A 384 10.83 3.39 15.41
C GLU A 384 9.87 2.99 14.28
N ALA A 385 10.41 2.63 13.10
CA ALA A 385 9.61 2.15 11.98
C ALA A 385 8.79 0.89 12.35
N ARG A 386 9.40 -0.07 13.03
CA ARG A 386 8.76 -1.31 13.48
C ARG A 386 7.67 -1.03 14.52
N ASP A 387 7.95 -0.15 15.47
CA ASP A 387 7.00 0.15 16.55
C ASP A 387 5.77 0.91 16.01
N LEU A 388 5.93 1.68 14.93
CA LEU A 388 4.84 2.36 14.22
C LEU A 388 4.10 1.47 13.22
N GLY A 389 4.77 0.47 12.64
CA GLY A 389 4.27 -0.41 11.59
C GLY A 389 4.83 -1.84 11.74
N PRO A 390 4.33 -2.63 12.72
CA PRO A 390 4.91 -3.93 13.03
C PRO A 390 4.68 -5.00 11.95
N SER A 391 3.74 -4.76 11.03
CA SER A 391 3.41 -5.65 9.91
C SER A 391 4.15 -5.32 8.61
N ILE A 392 5.06 -4.34 8.61
CA ILE A 392 5.85 -3.96 7.43
C ILE A 392 7.03 -4.92 7.30
N GLN A 393 6.93 -5.87 6.37
CA GLN A 393 7.94 -6.88 6.13
C GLN A 393 9.33 -6.27 5.83
N GLU A 394 9.40 -5.23 5.00
CA GLU A 394 10.67 -4.58 4.62
C GLU A 394 11.45 -4.04 5.84
N VAL A 395 10.75 -3.51 6.84
CA VAL A 395 11.36 -3.05 8.10
C VAL A 395 12.07 -4.20 8.82
N HIS A 396 11.44 -5.38 8.85
CA HIS A 396 12.01 -6.57 9.49
C HIS A 396 13.18 -7.15 8.69
N SER A 397 13.12 -7.14 7.36
CA SER A 397 14.27 -7.53 6.52
C SER A 397 15.47 -6.61 6.76
N LEU A 398 15.24 -5.29 6.82
CA LEU A 398 16.29 -4.32 7.11
C LEU A 398 16.83 -4.46 8.54
N LEU A 399 15.98 -4.79 9.52
CA LEU A 399 16.43 -5.13 10.87
C LEU A 399 17.32 -6.37 10.85
N GLY A 400 16.92 -7.41 10.10
CA GLY A 400 17.71 -8.63 9.90
C GLY A 400 19.11 -8.31 9.39
N PHE A 401 19.18 -7.60 8.26
CA PHE A 401 20.44 -7.14 7.67
C PHE A 401 21.27 -6.32 8.67
N THR A 402 20.65 -5.33 9.33
CA THR A 402 21.34 -4.44 10.26
C THR A 402 21.90 -5.19 11.46
N TYR A 403 21.17 -6.17 12.00
CA TYR A 403 21.65 -7.00 13.09
C TYR A 403 22.85 -7.86 12.67
N LEU A 404 22.87 -8.40 11.45
CA LEU A 404 24.04 -9.12 10.94
C LEU A 404 25.28 -8.24 10.86
N GLN A 405 25.14 -7.01 10.35
CA GLN A 405 26.27 -6.06 10.29
C GLN A 405 26.79 -5.66 11.68
N LEU A 406 25.96 -5.80 12.71
CA LEU A 406 26.32 -5.58 14.12
C LEU A 406 26.81 -6.86 14.83
N GLY A 407 26.91 -8.00 14.13
CA GLY A 407 27.32 -9.29 14.72
C GLY A 407 26.25 -9.93 15.62
N ARG A 408 24.99 -9.54 15.47
CA ARG A 408 23.84 -9.95 16.29
C ARG A 408 23.00 -10.99 15.56
N THR A 409 23.60 -12.16 15.29
CA THR A 409 23.03 -13.20 14.43
C THR A 409 21.68 -13.74 14.91
N ALA A 410 21.50 -13.91 16.23
CA ALA A 410 20.25 -14.42 16.79
C ALA A 410 19.08 -13.45 16.55
N GLU A 411 19.30 -12.15 16.77
CA GLU A 411 18.29 -11.12 16.48
C GLU A 411 18.03 -10.96 14.98
N ALA A 412 19.05 -11.19 14.14
CA ALA A 412 18.86 -11.19 12.70
C ALA A 412 17.92 -12.30 12.23
N LEU A 413 18.12 -13.53 12.73
CA LEU A 413 17.23 -14.66 12.44
C LEU A 413 15.79 -14.38 12.85
N ASP A 414 15.58 -13.81 14.04
CA ASP A 414 14.23 -13.45 14.51
C ASP A 414 13.57 -12.39 13.62
N ALA A 415 14.33 -11.38 13.20
CA ALA A 415 13.86 -10.33 12.31
C ALA A 415 13.50 -10.88 10.93
N TYR A 416 14.36 -11.69 10.31
CA TYR A 416 14.06 -12.32 9.02
C TYR A 416 12.88 -13.29 9.08
N ARG A 417 12.76 -14.07 10.16
CA ARG A 417 11.59 -14.91 10.42
C ARG A 417 10.31 -14.09 10.50
N THR A 418 10.37 -12.94 11.17
CA THR A 418 9.22 -12.02 11.26
C THR A 418 8.91 -11.39 9.90
N ALA A 419 9.92 -11.00 9.12
CA ALA A 419 9.75 -10.51 7.75
C ALA A 419 8.97 -11.51 6.88
N HIS A 420 9.39 -12.78 6.89
CA HIS A 420 8.69 -13.85 6.18
C HIS A 420 7.26 -14.08 6.68
N ALA A 421 7.01 -13.96 7.99
CA ALA A 421 5.66 -14.08 8.55
C ALA A 421 4.75 -12.88 8.22
N CYS A 422 5.33 -11.69 7.97
CA CYS A 422 4.60 -10.49 7.55
C CYS A 422 4.21 -10.56 6.06
N ASP A 423 5.13 -11.01 5.20
CA ASP A 423 4.87 -11.28 3.78
C ASP A 423 5.63 -12.52 3.27
N PRO A 424 4.96 -13.68 3.20
CA PRO A 424 5.60 -14.91 2.70
C PRO A 424 5.93 -14.88 1.22
N SER A 425 5.41 -13.90 0.46
CA SER A 425 5.60 -13.80 -0.99
C SER A 425 6.83 -12.98 -1.39
N ASP A 426 7.48 -12.29 -0.43
CA ASP A 426 8.74 -11.61 -0.69
C ASP A 426 9.88 -12.62 -0.82
N VAL A 427 10.26 -12.85 -2.08
CA VAL A 427 11.30 -13.80 -2.50
C VAL A 427 12.69 -13.37 -2.02
N GLU A 428 12.99 -12.07 -1.97
CA GLU A 428 14.32 -11.61 -1.54
C GLU A 428 14.46 -11.76 -0.02
N ALA A 429 13.44 -11.37 0.75
CA ALA A 429 13.42 -11.57 2.19
C ALA A 429 13.49 -13.05 2.58
N LEU A 430 12.80 -13.91 1.82
CA LEU A 430 12.85 -15.36 2.00
C LEU A 430 14.24 -15.93 1.70
N TYR A 431 14.91 -15.44 0.66
CA TYR A 431 16.27 -15.85 0.33
C TYR A 431 17.24 -15.48 1.46
N ASP A 432 17.23 -14.22 1.91
CA ASP A 432 18.11 -13.76 2.98
C ASP A 432 17.89 -14.55 4.27
N TYR A 433 16.64 -14.89 4.58
CA TYR A 433 16.31 -15.74 5.72
C TYR A 433 16.87 -17.15 5.58
N ALA A 434 16.61 -17.82 4.44
CA ALA A 434 17.08 -19.17 4.18
C ALA A 434 18.61 -19.25 4.13
N TYR A 435 19.25 -18.24 3.54
CA TYR A 435 20.70 -18.12 3.49
C TYR A 435 21.29 -17.98 4.90
N LEU A 436 20.73 -17.12 5.74
CA LEU A 436 21.19 -16.98 7.11
C LEU A 436 21.02 -18.27 7.92
N LEU A 437 19.92 -19.01 7.72
CA LEU A 437 19.73 -20.32 8.34
C LEU A 437 20.81 -21.33 7.93
N ALA A 438 21.20 -21.32 6.65
CA ALA A 438 22.30 -22.16 6.17
C ALA A 438 23.63 -21.78 6.86
N GLU A 439 23.94 -20.49 6.96
CA GLU A 439 25.16 -20.00 7.61
C GLU A 439 25.26 -20.37 9.10
N VAL A 440 24.12 -20.43 9.81
CA VAL A 440 24.09 -20.87 11.22
C VAL A 440 23.99 -22.39 11.40
N GLY A 441 23.99 -23.16 10.31
CA GLY A 441 23.97 -24.63 10.32
C GLY A 441 22.59 -25.26 10.42
N GLU A 442 21.51 -24.49 10.28
CA GLU A 442 20.12 -24.97 10.28
C GLU A 442 19.71 -25.49 8.87
N SER A 443 20.51 -26.40 8.31
CA SER A 443 20.43 -26.82 6.91
C SER A 443 19.07 -27.40 6.50
N ALA A 444 18.39 -28.12 7.41
CA ALA A 444 17.08 -28.71 7.11
C ALA A 444 16.01 -27.62 6.89
N GLU A 445 16.01 -26.58 7.72
CA GLU A 445 15.05 -25.48 7.62
C GLU A 445 15.39 -24.55 6.45
N ALA A 446 16.68 -24.26 6.24
CA ALA A 446 17.15 -23.53 5.07
C ALA A 446 16.71 -24.20 3.76
N LEU A 447 16.90 -25.53 3.66
CA LEU A 447 16.45 -26.32 2.52
C LEU A 447 14.93 -26.28 2.33
N ARG A 448 14.17 -26.40 3.43
CA ARG A 448 12.71 -26.34 3.40
C ARG A 448 12.22 -25.01 2.82
N LEU A 449 12.79 -23.89 3.28
CA LEU A 449 12.46 -22.56 2.79
C LEU A 449 12.89 -22.36 1.35
N ALA A 450 14.10 -22.79 0.97
CA ALA A 450 14.61 -22.65 -0.38
C ALA A 450 13.75 -23.41 -1.42
N ARG A 451 13.15 -24.53 -1.01
CA ARG A 451 12.23 -25.33 -1.84
C ARG A 451 10.77 -24.91 -1.75
N SER A 452 10.42 -23.91 -0.94
CA SER A 452 9.04 -23.45 -0.80
C SER A 452 8.60 -22.53 -1.94
N VAL A 453 9.54 -22.03 -2.75
CA VAL A 453 9.29 -21.19 -3.92
C VAL A 453 9.16 -22.02 -5.20
N ASP A 454 8.32 -21.57 -6.12
CA ASP A 454 8.24 -22.09 -7.49
C ASP A 454 9.28 -21.39 -8.37
N THR A 455 10.47 -21.99 -8.50
CA THR A 455 11.61 -21.45 -9.26
C THR A 455 11.28 -21.20 -10.73
N GLY A 456 10.33 -21.97 -11.31
CA GLY A 456 9.89 -21.79 -12.70
C GLY A 456 9.12 -20.49 -12.95
N ARG A 457 8.70 -19.80 -11.89
CA ARG A 457 8.00 -18.51 -11.96
C ARG A 457 8.90 -17.32 -11.59
N LEU A 458 10.16 -17.57 -11.24
CA LEU A 458 11.13 -16.55 -10.88
C LEU A 458 12.02 -16.16 -12.07
N PRO A 459 12.58 -14.95 -12.08
CA PRO A 459 13.70 -14.61 -12.96
C PRO A 459 14.87 -15.60 -12.77
N GLY A 460 15.57 -15.96 -13.85
CA GLY A 460 16.61 -16.99 -13.82
C GLY A 460 17.71 -16.77 -12.78
N GLU A 461 18.11 -15.53 -12.53
CA GLU A 461 19.10 -15.20 -11.49
C GLU A 461 18.58 -15.48 -10.06
N GLN A 462 17.33 -15.13 -9.77
CA GLN A 462 16.70 -15.41 -8.48
C GLN A 462 16.48 -16.91 -8.30
N ALA A 463 15.96 -17.59 -9.33
CA ALA A 463 15.79 -19.05 -9.33
C ALA A 463 17.13 -19.76 -9.10
N GLY A 464 18.19 -19.33 -9.79
CA GLY A 464 19.54 -19.87 -9.62
C GLY A 464 20.06 -19.75 -8.19
N ARG A 465 19.88 -18.59 -7.54
CA ARG A 465 20.26 -18.40 -6.13
C ARG A 465 19.59 -19.41 -5.19
N PHE A 466 18.28 -19.64 -5.34
CA PHE A 466 17.53 -20.61 -4.53
C PHE A 466 17.95 -22.06 -4.79
N LEU A 467 18.16 -22.42 -6.05
CA LEU A 467 18.59 -23.77 -6.43
C LEU A 467 20.02 -24.06 -5.96
N THR A 468 20.93 -23.09 -6.05
CA THR A 468 22.28 -23.22 -5.51
C THR A 468 22.25 -23.42 -4.00
N LEU A 469 21.47 -22.59 -3.27
CA LEU A 469 21.30 -22.76 -1.82
C LEU A 469 20.73 -24.15 -1.48
N ALA A 470 19.69 -24.60 -2.20
CA ALA A 470 19.11 -25.92 -2.01
C ALA A 470 20.12 -27.05 -2.27
N ALA A 471 20.95 -26.92 -3.31
CA ALA A 471 21.98 -27.91 -3.63
C ALA A 471 23.03 -28.01 -2.52
N GLU A 472 23.51 -26.88 -2.01
CA GLU A 472 24.45 -26.82 -0.89
C GLU A 472 23.86 -27.47 0.36
N GLN A 473 22.59 -27.18 0.69
CA GLN A 473 21.95 -27.77 1.86
C GLN A 473 21.68 -29.28 1.68
N HIS A 474 21.32 -29.73 0.47
CA HIS A 474 21.22 -31.16 0.16
C HIS A 474 22.57 -31.88 0.36
N ALA A 475 23.67 -31.29 -0.14
CA ALA A 475 25.01 -31.85 0.04
C ALA A 475 25.41 -31.92 1.52
N GLN A 476 25.13 -30.86 2.29
CA GLN A 476 25.40 -30.80 3.73
C GLN A 476 24.60 -31.85 4.53
N LEU A 477 23.39 -32.17 4.08
CA LEU A 477 22.54 -33.22 4.65
C LEU A 477 22.87 -34.63 4.12
N GLY A 478 23.81 -34.76 3.18
CA GLY A 478 24.24 -36.03 2.58
C GLY A 478 23.38 -36.53 1.42
N ASP A 479 22.41 -35.75 0.95
CA ASP A 479 21.57 -36.06 -0.21
C ASP A 479 22.25 -35.60 -1.51
N LEU A 480 23.38 -36.24 -1.84
CA LEU A 480 24.17 -35.92 -3.03
C LEU A 480 23.38 -36.04 -4.36
N PRO A 481 22.47 -37.02 -4.56
CA PRO A 481 21.64 -37.06 -5.77
C PRO A 481 20.75 -35.83 -5.94
N ALA A 482 20.10 -35.34 -4.88
CA ALA A 482 19.29 -34.13 -4.96
C ALA A 482 20.15 -32.87 -5.15
N ALA A 483 21.33 -32.81 -4.52
CA ALA A 483 22.28 -31.72 -4.74
C ALA A 483 22.72 -31.65 -6.21
N HIS A 484 23.04 -32.80 -6.82
CA HIS A 484 23.40 -32.90 -8.23
C HIS A 484 22.27 -32.41 -9.14
N ALA A 485 21.03 -32.88 -8.91
CA ALA A 485 19.88 -32.49 -9.71
C ALA A 485 19.61 -30.97 -9.65
N ALA A 486 19.71 -30.37 -8.46
CA ALA A 486 19.54 -28.91 -8.31
C ALA A 486 20.64 -28.12 -9.05
N LEU A 487 21.90 -28.57 -9.02
CA LEU A 487 22.99 -27.93 -9.75
C LEU A 487 22.86 -28.06 -11.28
N GLU A 488 22.33 -29.18 -11.78
CA GLU A 488 21.97 -29.31 -13.20
C GLU A 488 20.89 -28.31 -13.61
N GLU A 489 19.90 -28.06 -12.74
CA GLU A 489 18.87 -27.05 -12.97
C GLU A 489 19.45 -25.63 -12.97
N VAL A 490 20.36 -25.30 -12.04
CA VAL A 490 21.12 -24.03 -12.07
C VAL A 490 21.82 -23.86 -13.42
N LEU A 491 22.55 -24.88 -13.88
CA LEU A 491 23.28 -24.82 -15.15
C LEU A 491 22.36 -24.83 -16.38
N ALA A 492 21.10 -25.24 -16.25
CA ALA A 492 20.10 -25.06 -17.31
C ALA A 492 19.64 -23.59 -17.41
N LEU A 493 19.55 -22.89 -16.27
CA LEU A 493 19.18 -21.46 -16.20
C LEU A 493 20.37 -20.54 -16.55
N THR A 494 21.56 -20.88 -16.06
CA THR A 494 22.80 -20.14 -16.23
C THR A 494 23.94 -21.08 -16.64
N PRO A 495 24.04 -21.45 -17.93
CA PRO A 495 25.01 -22.45 -18.41
C PRO A 495 26.48 -22.14 -18.16
N ASP A 496 26.81 -20.86 -18.06
CA ASP A 496 28.17 -20.35 -17.90
C ASP A 496 28.54 -20.03 -16.43
N ASP A 497 27.75 -20.47 -15.44
CA ASP A 497 28.08 -20.27 -14.02
C ASP A 497 29.25 -21.20 -13.59
N PRO A 498 30.46 -20.63 -13.34
CA PRO A 498 31.63 -21.44 -13.00
C PRO A 498 31.55 -22.05 -11.59
N ALA A 499 30.84 -21.41 -10.66
CA ALA A 499 30.68 -21.91 -9.30
C ALA A 499 29.74 -23.11 -9.28
N ALA A 500 28.59 -23.00 -9.97
CA ALA A 500 27.66 -24.13 -10.11
C ALA A 500 28.30 -25.32 -10.80
N ARG A 501 29.13 -25.10 -11.84
CA ARG A 501 29.87 -26.18 -12.52
C ARG A 501 30.87 -26.86 -11.58
N ALA A 502 31.66 -26.09 -10.85
CA ALA A 502 32.63 -26.63 -9.90
C ALA A 502 31.96 -27.44 -8.78
N ASN A 503 30.85 -26.92 -8.24
CA ASN A 503 30.06 -27.63 -7.22
C ASN A 503 29.47 -28.93 -7.78
N LEU A 504 28.98 -28.94 -9.03
CA LEU A 504 28.45 -30.13 -9.67
C LEU A 504 29.51 -31.22 -9.81
N ASP A 505 30.70 -30.86 -10.29
CA ASP A 505 31.83 -31.79 -10.44
C ASP A 505 32.25 -32.38 -9.09
N GLN A 506 32.24 -31.56 -8.03
CA GLN A 506 32.55 -32.01 -6.67
C GLN A 506 31.49 -32.98 -6.12
N VAL A 507 30.20 -32.68 -6.31
CA VAL A 507 29.11 -33.57 -5.89
C VAL A 507 29.15 -34.89 -6.67
N ALA A 508 29.37 -34.83 -7.98
CA ALA A 508 29.48 -36.02 -8.82
C ALA A 508 30.65 -36.94 -8.38
N ALA A 509 31.81 -36.36 -8.05
CA ALA A 509 32.95 -37.11 -7.53
C ALA A 509 32.70 -37.73 -6.16
N ALA A 510 31.85 -37.12 -5.32
CA ALA A 510 31.49 -37.66 -4.01
C ALA A 510 30.43 -38.78 -4.08
N MET A 511 29.75 -38.95 -5.22
CA MET A 511 28.76 -40.01 -5.46
C MET A 511 29.37 -41.32 -5.97
N THR A 512 30.60 -41.29 -6.50
CA THR A 512 31.36 -42.45 -6.99
C THR A 512 32.21 -43.08 -5.90
#